data_AF-A0A9Q1MG66-F1
#
_entry.id   AF-A0A9Q1MG66-F1
#
_cell.length_a   1.000
_cell.length_b   1.000
_cell.length_c   1.000
_cell.angle_alpha   90.00
_cell.angle_beta   90.00
_cell.angle_gamma   90.00
#
_symmetry.space_group_name_H-M   'P 1'
#
loop_
_entity.id
_entity.type
_entity.pdbx_description
1 polymer ?
#
loop_
_entity_poly.entity_id
_entity_poly.type
_entity_poly.pdbx_seq_one_letter_code
_entity_poly.pdbx_strand_id
1 'polypeptide(L)'
;MRLSDNDQKLWEEDPHEYVRKGYDIIEDLYSTRIAAMDNVNPNSFCKALHSVVTGMCDPGLHVRVEFVFALRLFVEACKYLNEIQPILPQLLDDFFKLMNEVENEDLVFTLEIIVDKFGEEMAPYALGLCQNLAAAFWKCINMAEEGDDLGALAAVGCLRAISIILESVSRLPHIFIHI
;
A
#
# COMPACT_ATOMS: atom_id res chain seq x y z
N MET A 1 -0.67 20.71 -16.10
CA MET A 1 0.33 20.24 -17.08
C MET A 1 -0.38 20.17 -18.42
N ARG A 2 0.14 20.79 -19.49
CA ARG A 2 -0.47 20.72 -20.85
C ARG A 2 0.17 19.54 -21.59
N LEU A 3 -0.66 18.67 -22.17
CA LEU A 3 -0.22 17.60 -23.07
C LEU A 3 0.56 18.21 -24.24
N SER A 4 1.77 17.71 -24.48
CA SER A 4 2.59 18.09 -25.63
C SER A 4 2.23 17.26 -26.86
N ASP A 5 2.56 17.73 -28.06
CA ASP A 5 2.32 16.99 -29.30
C ASP A 5 3.04 15.61 -29.31
N ASN A 6 4.12 15.47 -28.53
CA ASN A 6 4.82 14.21 -28.33
C ASN A 6 4.06 13.24 -27.41
N ASP A 7 3.30 13.75 -26.44
CA ASP A 7 2.49 12.94 -25.52
C ASP A 7 1.27 12.35 -26.25
N GLN A 8 0.63 13.17 -27.09
CA GLN A 8 -0.45 12.76 -27.98
C GLN A 8 0.01 11.64 -28.93
N LYS A 9 1.20 11.80 -29.50
CA LYS A 9 1.77 10.81 -30.44
C LYS A 9 2.16 9.51 -29.75
N LEU A 10 2.76 9.58 -28.56
CA LEU A 10 3.14 8.40 -27.79
C LEU A 10 1.89 7.62 -27.32
N TRP A 11 0.82 8.33 -26.95
CA TRP A 11 -0.48 7.70 -26.65
C TRP A 11 -1.06 6.94 -27.84
N GLU A 12 -0.93 7.47 -29.06
CA GLU A 12 -1.46 6.84 -30.27
C GLU A 12 -0.59 5.66 -30.76
N GLU A 13 0.72 5.74 -30.60
CA GLU A 13 1.67 4.71 -31.07
C GLU A 13 1.89 3.58 -30.06
N ASP A 14 2.00 3.91 -28.77
CA ASP A 14 2.22 2.95 -27.68
C ASP A 14 1.59 3.46 -26.36
N PRO A 15 0.27 3.24 -26.17
CA PRO A 15 -0.43 3.68 -24.96
C PRO A 15 0.13 3.07 -23.67
N HIS A 16 0.70 1.86 -23.74
CA HIS A 16 1.29 1.19 -22.58
C HIS A 16 2.60 1.87 -22.17
N GLU A 17 3.45 2.24 -23.14
CA GLU A 17 4.66 3.03 -22.88
C GLU A 17 4.34 4.43 -22.38
N TYR A 18 3.31 5.07 -22.93
CA TYR A 18 2.84 6.38 -22.45
C TYR A 18 2.44 6.34 -20.97
N VAL A 19 1.64 5.34 -20.60
CA VAL A 19 1.20 5.11 -19.23
C VAL A 19 2.39 4.81 -18.34
N ARG A 20 3.29 3.90 -18.73
CA ARG A 20 4.51 3.56 -17.97
C ARG A 20 5.39 4.78 -17.73
N LYS A 21 5.62 5.59 -18.75
CA LYS A 21 6.40 6.82 -18.65
C LYS A 21 5.72 7.88 -17.76
N GLY A 22 4.39 7.91 -17.75
CA GLY A 22 3.61 8.68 -16.80
C GLY A 22 3.86 8.22 -15.35
N TYR A 23 3.83 6.90 -15.12
CA TYR A 23 4.17 6.29 -13.82
C TYR A 23 5.62 6.59 -13.41
N ASP A 24 6.60 6.43 -14.29
CA ASP A 24 8.02 6.71 -14.02
C ASP A 24 8.25 8.18 -13.63
N ILE A 25 7.62 9.14 -14.33
CA ILE A 25 7.75 10.57 -14.00
C ILE A 25 7.12 10.88 -12.64
N ILE A 26 5.98 10.27 -12.35
CA ILE A 26 5.29 10.43 -11.07
C ILE A 26 6.16 9.84 -9.96
N GLU A 27 6.70 8.64 -10.16
CA GLU A 27 7.62 7.96 -9.25
C GLU A 27 8.89 8.80 -9.02
N ASP A 28 9.52 9.34 -10.06
CA ASP A 28 10.70 10.21 -9.96
C ASP A 28 10.41 11.51 -9.21
N LEU A 29 9.23 12.12 -9.44
CA LEU A 29 8.81 13.33 -8.73
C LEU A 29 8.53 13.08 -7.24
N TYR A 30 8.06 11.88 -6.89
CA TYR A 30 7.88 11.48 -5.50
C TYR A 30 9.19 11.03 -4.85
N SER A 31 10.02 10.25 -5.54
CA SER A 31 11.37 9.83 -5.14
C SER A 31 12.26 11.04 -4.85
N THR A 32 12.24 12.06 -5.72
CA THR A 32 12.96 13.32 -5.48
C THR A 32 12.43 14.07 -4.24
N ARG A 33 11.11 14.09 -4.03
CA ARG A 33 10.50 14.69 -2.83
C ARG A 33 10.78 13.90 -1.55
N ILE A 34 10.98 12.59 -1.64
CA ILE A 34 11.26 11.72 -0.51
C ILE A 34 12.75 11.64 -0.18
N ALA A 35 13.63 11.73 -1.17
CA ALA A 35 15.04 12.02 -0.94
C ALA A 35 15.23 13.34 -0.19
N ALA A 36 14.34 14.33 -0.43
CA ALA A 36 14.28 15.53 0.40
C ALA A 36 13.70 15.27 1.80
N MET A 37 12.79 14.28 1.96
CA MET A 37 12.30 13.81 3.27
C MET A 37 13.34 13.12 4.13
N ASP A 38 14.40 12.57 3.55
CA ASP A 38 15.53 12.02 4.31
C ASP A 38 16.23 13.11 5.18
N ASN A 39 15.99 14.39 4.87
CA ASN A 39 16.42 15.56 5.63
C ASN A 39 15.30 16.25 6.44
N VAL A 40 14.08 15.70 6.46
CA VAL A 40 12.92 16.28 7.13
C VAL A 40 12.88 15.85 8.60
N ASN A 41 12.74 16.82 9.50
CA ASN A 41 12.61 16.54 10.94
C ASN A 41 11.34 15.72 11.25
N PRO A 42 11.31 14.94 12.35
CA PRO A 42 10.19 14.04 12.67
C PRO A 42 8.81 14.72 12.67
N ASN A 43 8.72 15.95 13.17
CA ASN A 43 7.45 16.70 13.23
C ASN A 43 6.88 17.03 11.84
N SER A 44 7.74 17.40 10.90
CA SER A 44 7.33 17.66 9.51
C SER A 44 6.95 16.36 8.78
N PHE A 45 7.62 15.24 9.07
CA PHE A 45 7.22 13.92 8.56
C PHE A 45 5.82 13.54 9.06
N CYS A 46 5.56 13.68 10.36
CA CYS A 46 4.25 13.34 10.96
C CYS A 46 3.10 14.13 10.32
N LYS A 47 3.29 15.43 10.11
CA LYS A 47 2.27 16.28 9.47
C LYS A 47 1.98 15.85 8.04
N ALA A 48 3.04 15.53 7.30
CA ALA A 48 2.90 15.08 5.92
C ALA A 48 2.25 13.69 5.84
N LEU A 49 2.64 12.75 6.72
CA LEU A 49 2.00 11.45 6.85
C LEU A 49 0.52 11.58 7.21
N HIS A 50 0.17 12.40 8.20
CA HIS A 50 -1.23 12.65 8.56
C HIS A 50 -2.04 13.21 7.37
N SER A 51 -1.40 14.04 6.53
CA SER A 51 -2.04 14.59 5.33
C SER A 51 -2.30 13.50 4.29
N VAL A 52 -1.36 12.55 4.12
CA VAL A 52 -1.54 11.36 3.27
C VAL A 52 -2.67 10.48 3.80
N VAL A 53 -2.67 10.16 5.09
CA VAL A 53 -3.75 9.36 5.72
C VAL A 53 -5.11 10.02 5.54
N THR A 54 -5.19 11.35 5.71
CA THR A 54 -6.44 12.10 5.47
C THR A 54 -6.88 12.01 4.00
N GLY A 55 -5.93 12.04 3.05
CA GLY A 55 -6.21 11.89 1.63
C GLY A 55 -6.77 10.51 1.26
N MET A 56 -6.44 9.46 2.03
CA MET A 56 -7.04 8.13 1.87
C MET A 56 -8.51 8.06 2.25
N CYS A 57 -9.05 9.09 2.92
CA CYS A 57 -10.47 9.23 3.23
C CYS A 57 -11.23 10.08 2.20
N ASP A 58 -10.62 10.46 1.07
CA ASP A 58 -11.26 11.28 0.05
C ASP A 58 -12.48 10.57 -0.58
N PRO A 59 -13.60 11.26 -0.87
CA PRO A 59 -14.75 10.64 -1.52
C PRO A 59 -14.45 10.07 -2.92
N GLY A 60 -13.43 10.57 -3.61
CA GLY A 60 -12.98 10.07 -4.90
C GLY A 60 -12.14 8.81 -4.78
N LEU A 61 -12.62 7.68 -5.30
CA LEU A 61 -11.89 6.40 -5.28
C LEU A 61 -10.49 6.50 -5.94
N HIS A 62 -10.42 7.17 -7.09
CA HIS A 62 -9.16 7.42 -7.80
C HIS A 62 -8.17 8.24 -6.94
N VAL A 63 -8.66 9.24 -6.19
CA VAL A 63 -7.85 10.05 -5.28
C VAL A 63 -7.30 9.18 -4.15
N ARG A 64 -8.15 8.34 -3.54
CA ARG A 64 -7.73 7.43 -2.47
C ARG A 64 -6.62 6.48 -2.92
N VAL A 65 -6.73 5.91 -4.13
CA VAL A 65 -5.71 5.02 -4.70
C VAL A 65 -4.39 5.77 -4.96
N GLU A 66 -4.42 7.00 -5.45
CA GLU A 66 -3.20 7.84 -5.60
C GLU A 66 -2.48 8.05 -4.25
N PHE A 67 -3.23 8.21 -3.16
CA PHE A 67 -2.66 8.35 -1.82
C PHE A 67 -2.08 7.04 -1.25
N VAL A 68 -2.44 5.87 -1.79
CA VAL A 68 -1.83 4.58 -1.40
C VAL A 68 -0.36 4.54 -1.81
N PHE A 69 -0.05 4.99 -3.03
CA PHE A 69 1.33 5.09 -3.49
C PHE A 69 2.13 6.05 -2.61
N ALA A 70 1.56 7.22 -2.31
CA ALA A 70 2.20 8.16 -1.39
C ALA A 70 2.43 7.50 -0.02
N LEU A 71 1.43 6.81 0.54
CA LEU A 71 1.56 6.13 1.83
C LEU A 71 2.71 5.12 1.82
N ARG A 72 2.79 4.27 0.79
CA ARG A 72 3.85 3.27 0.65
C ARG A 72 5.22 3.90 0.84
N LEU A 73 5.48 4.97 0.11
CA LEU A 73 6.79 5.60 0.13
C LEU A 73 7.11 6.24 1.49
N PHE A 74 6.10 6.77 2.19
CA PHE A 74 6.28 7.24 3.57
C PHE A 74 6.60 6.11 4.53
N VAL A 75 5.92 4.97 4.41
CA VAL A 75 6.15 3.79 5.24
C VAL A 75 7.57 3.25 4.98
N GLU A 76 7.98 3.14 3.71
CA GLU A 76 9.36 2.78 3.30
C GLU A 76 10.41 3.71 3.89
N ALA A 77 10.19 5.03 3.79
CA ALA A 77 11.12 6.04 4.31
C ALA A 77 11.06 6.20 5.84
N CYS A 78 10.06 5.64 6.52
CA CYS A 78 9.87 5.83 7.95
C CYS A 78 11.03 5.19 8.75
N LYS A 79 11.85 6.06 9.37
CA LYS A 79 12.88 5.69 10.35
C LYS A 79 12.39 5.77 11.81
N TYR A 80 11.27 6.46 12.04
CA TYR A 80 10.73 6.76 13.37
C TYR A 80 9.41 6.03 13.60
N LEU A 81 9.46 4.72 13.83
CA LEU A 81 8.25 3.88 14.00
C LEU A 81 7.32 4.39 15.11
N ASN A 82 7.89 4.99 16.17
CA ASN A 82 7.16 5.58 17.30
C ASN A 82 6.13 6.66 16.90
N GLU A 83 6.34 7.33 15.77
CA GLU A 83 5.42 8.37 15.28
C GLU A 83 4.23 7.79 14.50
N ILE A 84 4.41 6.60 13.92
CA ILE A 84 3.35 5.91 13.16
C ILE A 84 2.49 5.05 14.07
N GLN A 85 3.06 4.46 15.13
CA GLN A 85 2.34 3.63 16.10
C GLN A 85 0.98 4.21 16.57
N PRO A 86 0.84 5.51 16.91
CA PRO A 86 -0.43 6.06 17.39
C PRO A 86 -1.52 6.13 16.31
N ILE A 87 -1.12 6.27 15.04
CA ILE A 87 -2.05 6.38 13.90
C ILE A 87 -2.23 5.06 13.16
N LEU A 88 -1.39 4.06 13.42
CA LEU A 88 -1.38 2.76 12.77
C LEU A 88 -2.75 2.05 12.81
N PRO A 89 -3.53 2.06 13.91
CA PRO A 89 -4.84 1.41 13.91
C PRO A 89 -5.81 2.05 12.91
N GLN A 90 -5.88 3.39 12.91
CA GLN A 90 -6.73 4.15 11.98
C GLN A 90 -6.27 3.93 10.54
N LEU A 91 -4.95 3.93 10.31
CA LEU A 91 -4.36 3.69 9.01
C LEU A 91 -4.77 2.31 8.47
N LEU A 92 -4.64 1.25 9.27
CA LEU A 92 -5.03 -0.11 8.87
C LEU A 92 -6.54 -0.21 8.60
N ASP A 93 -7.38 0.42 9.43
CA ASP A 93 -8.83 0.43 9.22
C ASP A 93 -9.22 1.07 7.87
N ASP A 94 -8.65 2.22 7.55
CA ASP A 94 -8.93 2.90 6.28
C ASP A 94 -8.32 2.17 5.10
N PHE A 95 -7.14 1.56 5.29
CA PHE A 95 -6.51 0.69 4.30
C PHE A 95 -7.40 -0.52 3.95
N PHE A 96 -8.00 -1.18 4.95
CA PHE A 96 -8.90 -2.32 4.72
C PHE A 96 -10.21 -1.94 4.05
N LYS A 97 -10.78 -0.78 4.37
CA LYS A 97 -11.96 -0.28 3.65
C LYS A 97 -11.62 -0.13 2.17
N LEU A 98 -10.47 0.47 1.87
CA LEU A 98 -10.04 0.68 0.49
C LEU A 98 -9.76 -0.65 -0.24
N MET A 99 -9.12 -1.62 0.41
CA MET A 99 -8.94 -2.99 -0.15
C MET A 99 -10.25 -3.73 -0.41
N ASN A 100 -11.31 -3.46 0.36
CA ASN A 100 -12.61 -4.06 0.12
C ASN A 100 -13.37 -3.39 -1.02
N GLU A 101 -13.06 -2.14 -1.34
CA GLU A 101 -13.67 -1.34 -2.40
C GLU A 101 -12.91 -1.41 -3.73
N VAL A 102 -11.61 -1.72 -3.71
CA VAL A 102 -10.73 -1.68 -4.87
C VAL A 102 -9.88 -2.94 -4.97
N GLU A 103 -9.90 -3.56 -6.15
CA GLU A 103 -8.95 -4.57 -6.57
C GLU A 103 -7.74 -3.87 -7.19
N ASN A 104 -6.69 -3.68 -6.39
CA ASN A 104 -5.48 -3.02 -6.83
C ASN A 104 -4.26 -3.68 -6.16
N GLU A 105 -3.33 -4.18 -6.99
CA GLU A 105 -2.13 -4.88 -6.53
C GLU A 105 -1.25 -4.00 -5.64
N ASP A 106 -1.22 -2.70 -5.88
CA ASP A 106 -0.47 -1.75 -5.08
C ASP A 106 -0.98 -1.64 -3.65
N LEU A 107 -2.25 -1.92 -3.39
CA LEU A 107 -2.74 -2.05 -2.01
C LEU A 107 -2.12 -3.26 -1.31
N VAL A 108 -2.08 -4.41 -1.98
CA VAL A 108 -1.52 -5.64 -1.42
C VAL A 108 -0.03 -5.46 -1.12
N PHE A 109 0.73 -4.87 -2.05
CA PHE A 109 2.16 -4.62 -1.87
C PHE A 109 2.44 -3.58 -0.78
N THR A 110 1.63 -2.52 -0.67
CA THR A 110 1.80 -1.52 0.40
C THR A 110 1.51 -2.11 1.77
N LEU A 111 0.49 -2.97 1.88
CA LEU A 111 0.19 -3.66 3.13
C LEU A 111 1.34 -4.58 3.57
N GLU A 112 1.96 -5.27 2.62
CA GLU A 112 3.13 -6.10 2.90
C GLU A 112 4.27 -5.29 3.55
N ILE A 113 4.58 -4.12 3.01
CA ILE A 113 5.63 -3.24 3.58
C ILE A 113 5.24 -2.75 4.98
N ILE A 114 3.95 -2.43 5.20
CA ILE A 114 3.44 -2.05 6.53
C ILE A 114 3.64 -3.21 7.51
N VAL A 115 3.28 -4.44 7.15
CA VAL A 115 3.45 -5.62 8.02
C VAL A 115 4.93 -5.90 8.29
N ASP A 116 5.80 -5.79 7.28
CA ASP A 116 7.24 -6.00 7.44
C ASP A 116 7.84 -5.02 8.46
N LYS A 117 7.41 -3.75 8.44
CA LYS A 117 7.93 -2.71 9.34
C LYS A 117 7.31 -2.68 10.74
N PHE A 118 6.02 -3.01 10.85
CA PHE A 118 5.25 -2.87 12.09
C PHE A 118 4.78 -4.23 12.62
N GLY A 119 5.51 -5.29 12.27
CA GLY A 119 5.08 -6.65 12.55
C GLY A 119 4.79 -6.94 14.03
N GLU A 120 5.58 -6.37 14.95
CA GLU A 120 5.33 -6.53 16.39
C GLU A 120 3.96 -5.94 16.79
N GLU A 121 3.61 -4.80 16.21
CA GLU A 121 2.36 -4.09 16.41
C GLU A 121 1.19 -4.70 15.62
N MET A 122 1.44 -5.61 14.67
CA MET A 122 0.39 -6.29 13.89
C MET A 122 -0.36 -7.33 14.71
N ALA A 123 0.20 -7.80 15.82
CA ALA A 123 -0.35 -8.84 16.67
C ALA A 123 -1.86 -8.71 16.98
N PRO A 124 -2.38 -7.55 17.45
CA PRO A 124 -3.81 -7.38 17.73
C PRO A 124 -4.70 -7.46 16.49
N TYR A 125 -4.13 -7.21 15.31
CA TYR A 125 -4.85 -7.12 14.03
C TYR A 125 -4.69 -8.39 13.18
N ALA A 126 -3.74 -9.26 13.52
CA ALA A 126 -3.30 -10.39 12.71
C ALA A 126 -4.45 -11.31 12.26
N LEU A 127 -5.40 -11.60 13.16
CA LEU A 127 -6.56 -12.41 12.82
C LEU A 127 -7.42 -11.75 11.74
N GLY A 128 -7.78 -10.48 11.93
CA GLY A 128 -8.61 -9.73 10.99
C GLY A 128 -7.89 -9.50 9.65
N LEU A 129 -6.59 -9.22 9.70
CA LEU A 129 -5.71 -9.11 8.54
C LEU A 129 -5.72 -10.40 7.70
N CYS A 130 -5.48 -11.55 8.34
CA CYS A 130 -5.50 -12.84 7.66
C CYS A 130 -6.88 -13.17 7.08
N GLN A 131 -7.96 -12.81 7.76
CA GLN A 131 -9.32 -13.00 7.25
C GLN A 131 -9.59 -12.14 6.00
N ASN A 132 -9.21 -10.85 6.03
CA ASN A 132 -9.37 -9.95 4.89
C ASN A 132 -8.51 -10.38 3.69
N LEU A 133 -7.25 -10.74 3.92
CA LEU A 133 -6.35 -11.23 2.89
C LEU A 133 -6.82 -12.56 2.30
N ALA A 134 -7.37 -13.46 3.11
CA ALA A 134 -7.96 -14.71 2.62
C ALA A 134 -9.21 -14.44 1.76
N ALA A 135 -10.06 -13.48 2.14
CA ALA A 135 -11.20 -13.08 1.33
C ALA A 135 -10.77 -12.46 -0.01
N ALA A 136 -9.75 -11.59 0.02
CA ALA A 136 -9.15 -11.00 -1.19
C ALA A 136 -8.54 -12.07 -2.10
N PHE A 137 -7.82 -13.04 -1.53
CA PHE A 137 -7.26 -14.20 -2.25
C PHE A 137 -8.34 -14.96 -3.02
N TRP A 138 -9.47 -15.30 -2.36
CA TRP A 138 -10.55 -16.02 -3.02
C TRP A 138 -11.16 -15.22 -4.18
N LYS A 139 -11.30 -13.89 -4.05
CA LYS A 139 -11.74 -13.03 -5.15
C LYS A 139 -10.76 -13.08 -6.33
N CYS A 140 -9.46 -12.96 -6.04
CA CYS A 140 -8.39 -12.98 -7.04
C CYS A 140 -8.35 -14.32 -7.82
N ILE A 141 -8.52 -15.45 -7.14
CA ILE A 141 -8.58 -16.77 -7.80
C ILE A 141 -9.78 -16.89 -8.74
N ASN A 142 -10.95 -16.39 -8.35
CA ASN A 142 -12.14 -16.42 -9.21
C ASN A 142 -11.95 -15.59 -10.49
N MET A 143 -11.19 -14.50 -10.43
CA MET A 143 -10.86 -13.68 -11.60
C MET A 143 -9.79 -14.34 -12.49
N ALA A 144 -8.81 -15.01 -11.89
CA ALA A 144 -7.79 -15.74 -12.62
C ALA A 144 -8.37 -16.90 -13.45
N GLU A 145 -9.43 -17.55 -12.98
CA GLU A 145 -10.15 -18.58 -13.75
C GLU A 145 -10.84 -18.01 -15.01
N GLU A 146 -11.09 -16.70 -15.08
CA GLU A 146 -11.62 -16.00 -16.26
C GLU A 146 -10.52 -15.58 -17.25
N GLY A 147 -9.26 -15.93 -17.00
CA GLY A 147 -8.12 -15.68 -17.90
C GLY A 147 -7.35 -14.38 -17.60
N ASP A 148 -7.52 -13.82 -16.41
CA ASP A 148 -6.77 -12.64 -15.96
C ASP A 148 -5.53 -13.05 -15.13
N ASP A 149 -4.35 -13.04 -15.76
CA ASP A 149 -3.07 -13.34 -15.10
C ASP A 149 -2.74 -12.35 -13.95
N LEU A 150 -3.33 -11.15 -13.94
CA LEU A 150 -3.19 -10.18 -12.85
C LEU A 150 -3.84 -10.68 -11.55
N GLY A 151 -4.96 -11.40 -11.66
CA GLY A 151 -5.62 -12.04 -10.51
C GLY A 151 -4.72 -13.07 -9.83
N ALA A 152 -3.96 -13.85 -10.62
CA ALA A 152 -3.03 -14.83 -10.07
C ALA A 152 -1.89 -14.18 -9.27
N LEU A 153 -1.34 -13.05 -9.75
CA LEU A 153 -0.28 -12.32 -9.06
C LEU A 153 -0.77 -11.68 -7.75
N ALA A 154 -1.95 -11.06 -7.76
CA ALA A 154 -2.57 -10.50 -6.57
C ALA A 154 -2.87 -11.57 -5.51
N ALA A 155 -3.27 -12.78 -5.93
CA ALA A 155 -3.46 -13.92 -5.03
C ALA A 155 -2.15 -14.34 -4.35
N VAL A 156 -1.03 -14.36 -5.08
CA VAL A 156 0.30 -14.63 -4.51
C VAL A 156 0.68 -13.55 -3.49
N GLY A 157 0.42 -12.28 -3.79
CA GLY A 157 0.63 -11.18 -2.85
C GLY A 157 -0.14 -11.37 -1.54
N CYS A 158 -1.41 -11.81 -1.61
CA CYS A 158 -2.22 -12.09 -0.42
C CYS A 158 -1.60 -13.20 0.46
N LEU A 159 -1.13 -14.29 -0.15
CA LEU A 159 -0.48 -15.39 0.59
C LEU A 159 0.86 -14.97 1.21
N ARG A 160 1.64 -14.14 0.50
CA ARG A 160 2.90 -13.60 1.02
C ARG A 160 2.66 -12.70 2.22
N ALA A 161 1.70 -11.79 2.14
CA ALA A 161 1.32 -10.94 3.27
C ALA A 161 0.84 -11.75 4.48
N ILE A 162 0.00 -12.78 4.28
CA ILE A 162 -0.41 -13.70 5.36
C ILE A 162 0.80 -14.38 5.99
N SER A 163 1.76 -14.85 5.18
CA SER A 163 2.96 -15.51 5.67
C SER A 163 3.81 -14.58 6.54
N ILE A 164 3.98 -13.32 6.14
CA ILE A 164 4.74 -12.32 6.91
C ILE A 164 4.03 -11.98 8.22
N ILE A 165 2.69 -11.85 8.23
CA ILE A 165 1.91 -11.65 9.46
C ILE A 165 2.14 -12.81 10.43
N LEU A 166 2.00 -14.05 9.95
CA LEU A 166 2.16 -15.24 10.78
C LEU A 166 3.60 -15.38 11.29
N GLU A 167 4.59 -15.10 10.45
CA GLU A 167 6.00 -15.08 10.86
C GLU A 167 6.23 -14.04 11.96
N SER A 168 5.66 -12.85 11.80
CA SER A 168 5.81 -11.79 12.78
C SER A 168 5.17 -12.14 14.13
N VAL A 169 3.92 -12.62 14.14
CA VAL A 169 3.24 -13.05 15.37
C VAL A 169 3.92 -14.27 16.00
N SER A 170 4.48 -15.19 15.20
CA SER A 170 5.20 -16.37 15.72
C SER A 170 6.43 -16.01 16.57
N ARG A 171 7.00 -14.82 16.38
CA ARG A 171 8.14 -14.30 17.16
C ARG A 171 7.71 -13.68 18.49
N LEU A 172 6.41 -13.61 18.78
CA LEU A 172 5.82 -13.02 19.99
C LEU A 172 5.27 -14.11 20.93
N PRO A 173 6.14 -14.80 21.69
CA PRO A 173 5.76 -15.94 22.54
C PRO A 173 4.70 -15.59 23.59
N HIS A 174 4.59 -14.32 23.99
CA HIS A 174 3.63 -13.84 24.98
C HIS A 174 2.17 -13.83 24.48
N ILE A 175 1.95 -13.89 23.17
CA ILE A 175 0.61 -13.88 22.56
C ILE A 175 -0.02 -15.27 22.57
N PHE A 176 0.81 -16.33 22.55
CA PHE A 176 0.36 -17.72 22.63
C PHE A 176 -0.15 -18.13 24.02
N ILE A 177 -0.05 -17.26 25.02
CA ILE A 177 -0.50 -17.54 26.40
C ILE A 177 -2.03 -17.45 26.53
N HIS A 178 -2.73 -16.93 25.52
CA HIS A 178 -4.19 -16.75 25.51
C HIS A 178 -4.94 -17.65 24.49
N ILE A 179 -4.28 -18.67 23.93
CA ILE A 179 -4.90 -19.70 23.08
C ILE A 179 -5.01 -21.02 23.84
#